data_AF-A0AA35S960-F1
#
_entry.id   AF-A0AA35S960-F1
#
_cell.length_a   1.000
_cell.length_b   1.000
_cell.length_c   1.000
_cell.angle_alpha   90.00
_cell.angle_beta   90.00
_cell.angle_gamma   90.00
#
_symmetry.space_group_name_H-M   'P 1'
#
loop_
_entity.id
_entity.type
_entity.pdbx_description
1 polymer ?
#
loop_
_entity_poly.entity_id
_entity_poly.type
_entity_poly.pdbx_seq_one_letter_code
_entity_poly.pdbx_strand_id
1 'polypeptide(L)'
;MLVCSVMHIYVMWQSYNTLTFFRYSERGKTKCIGITIETRPDYCLKKHLGQMLSYGCTRLEIGVQSVYEDVARDTNRGHTVRAVCESFQLAKDAGFKVVAHMMPDLPNVGLERDIEGFVEFFENPGFRADGLKLYPTLVIRGTGISSNIFVILYLIML
;
A
#
# COMPACT_ATOMS: atom_id res chain seq x y z
N MET A 1 6.79 22.32 17.02
CA MET A 1 7.17 21.77 15.71
C MET A 1 6.96 20.26 15.77
N LEU A 2 5.77 19.78 15.35
CA LEU A 2 5.39 18.37 15.44
C LEU A 2 6.06 17.66 14.25
N VAL A 3 7.17 16.96 14.50
CA VAL A 3 7.72 16.04 13.50
C VAL A 3 6.79 14.83 13.49
N CYS A 4 5.93 14.76 12.48
CA CYS A 4 5.09 13.60 12.21
C CYS A 4 6.02 12.51 11.63
N SER A 5 6.65 11.75 12.51
CA SER A 5 7.49 10.61 12.12
C SER A 5 6.60 9.50 11.59
N VAL A 6 6.32 9.49 10.29
CA VAL A 6 5.75 8.32 9.61
C VAL A 6 6.83 7.25 9.59
N MET A 7 6.79 6.35 10.57
CA MET A 7 7.73 5.25 10.65
C MET A 7 7.35 4.22 9.59
N HIS A 8 8.02 4.24 8.43
CA HIS A 8 7.98 3.13 7.47
C HIS A 8 8.74 1.96 8.08
N ILE A 9 8.04 1.10 8.81
CA ILE A 9 8.65 -0.10 9.37
C ILE A 9 8.50 -1.23 8.35
N TYR A 10 9.59 -1.61 7.70
CA TYR A 10 9.73 -2.94 7.12
C TYR A 10 9.91 -3.92 8.29
N VAL A 11 8.81 -4.46 8.83
CA VAL A 11 8.86 -5.25 10.08
C VAL A 11 9.40 -6.66 9.80
N MET A 12 10.61 -6.92 10.28
CA MET A 12 11.10 -8.26 10.57
C MET A 12 10.46 -8.74 11.89
N TRP A 13 9.73 -9.86 11.83
CA TRP A 13 8.88 -10.42 12.88
C TRP A 13 9.67 -10.88 14.13
N GLN A 14 9.45 -10.23 15.27
CA GLN A 14 9.90 -10.72 16.59
C GLN A 14 8.74 -10.61 17.60
N SER A 15 8.49 -11.70 18.33
CA SER A 15 7.39 -11.84 19.30
C SER A 15 7.71 -11.11 20.60
N TYR A 16 7.39 -9.82 20.66
CA TYR A 16 7.34 -9.08 21.93
C TYR A 16 5.89 -8.88 22.38
N ASN A 17 5.66 -8.76 23.70
CA ASN A 17 4.33 -8.55 24.26
C ASN A 17 3.80 -7.14 23.93
N THR A 18 3.11 -7.03 22.79
CA THR A 18 2.59 -5.77 22.21
C THR A 18 1.72 -4.99 23.19
N LEU A 19 0.90 -5.68 23.99
CA LEU A 19 0.04 -5.07 25.01
C LEU A 19 0.83 -4.23 26.01
N THR A 20 1.94 -4.75 26.53
CA THR A 20 2.78 -4.02 27.48
C THR A 20 3.33 -2.74 26.86
N PHE A 21 3.78 -2.81 25.60
CA PHE A 21 4.28 -1.64 24.87
C PHE A 21 3.21 -0.54 24.72
N PHE A 22 1.97 -0.90 24.34
CA PHE A 22 0.89 0.09 24.24
C PHE A 22 0.62 0.80 25.56
N ARG A 23 0.57 0.07 26.69
CA ARG A 23 0.34 0.69 28.00
C ARG A 23 1.40 1.72 28.39
N TYR A 24 2.66 1.50 28.01
CA TYR A 24 3.72 2.47 28.24
C TYR A 24 3.61 3.65 27.25
N SER A 25 3.36 3.37 25.97
CA SER A 25 3.21 4.39 24.92
C SER A 25 2.04 5.34 25.21
N GLU A 26 0.91 4.81 25.66
CA GLU A 26 -0.27 5.57 26.10
C GLU A 26 0.03 6.54 27.25
N ARG A 27 1.06 6.27 28.07
CA ARG A 27 1.46 7.12 29.21
C ARG A 27 2.67 8.01 28.89
N GLY A 28 3.36 7.77 27.78
CA GLY A 28 4.52 8.56 27.36
C GLY A 28 4.18 10.03 27.11
N LYS A 29 5.14 10.94 27.29
CA LYS A 29 4.93 12.36 27.00
C LYS A 29 4.78 12.62 25.49
N THR A 30 5.53 11.89 24.68
CA THR A 30 5.43 11.88 23.21
C THR A 30 4.53 10.74 22.77
N LYS A 31 3.53 11.02 21.92
CA LYS A 31 2.51 10.05 21.51
C LYS A 31 2.72 9.60 20.07
N CYS A 32 2.52 8.30 19.82
CA CYS A 32 2.33 7.78 18.48
C CYS A 32 0.84 7.94 18.11
N ILE A 33 0.53 8.80 17.14
CA ILE A 33 -0.85 9.08 16.71
C ILE A 33 -1.33 8.18 15.58
N GLY A 34 -0.45 7.36 15.02
CA GLY A 34 -0.78 6.45 13.93
C GLY A 34 0.41 5.69 13.43
N ILE A 35 0.14 4.49 12.93
CA ILE A 35 1.12 3.61 12.29
C ILE A 35 0.57 3.30 10.91
N THR A 36 1.44 3.47 9.91
CA THR A 36 1.14 3.15 8.51
C THR A 36 1.94 1.92 8.12
N ILE A 37 1.26 0.88 7.62
CA ILE A 37 1.91 -0.34 7.14
C ILE A 37 1.67 -0.46 5.65
N GLU A 38 2.75 -0.60 4.90
CA GLU A 38 2.71 -0.90 3.47
C GLU A 38 2.72 -2.41 3.27
N THR A 39 1.86 -2.91 2.40
CA THR A 39 1.74 -4.34 2.15
C THR A 39 1.35 -4.64 0.70
N ARG A 40 1.50 -5.91 0.33
CA ARG A 40 0.93 -6.43 -0.91
C ARG A 40 -0.50 -6.93 -0.64
N PRO A 41 -1.39 -6.91 -1.65
CA PRO A 41 -2.77 -7.40 -1.51
C PRO A 41 -2.87 -8.84 -0.98
N ASP A 42 -1.96 -9.73 -1.40
CA ASP A 42 -1.88 -11.14 -0.97
C ASP A 42 -1.51 -11.31 0.52
N TYR A 43 -0.98 -10.26 1.15
CA TYR A 43 -0.70 -10.19 2.58
C TYR A 43 -1.71 -9.33 3.35
N CYS A 44 -2.90 -9.11 2.81
CA CYS A 44 -3.97 -8.32 3.42
C CYS A 44 -5.23 -9.16 3.74
N LEU A 45 -5.03 -10.40 4.19
CA LEU A 45 -6.09 -11.32 4.60
C LEU A 45 -6.53 -11.05 6.04
N LYS A 46 -7.72 -11.52 6.43
CA LYS A 46 -8.29 -11.34 7.79
C LYS A 46 -7.29 -11.60 8.94
N LYS A 47 -6.48 -12.66 8.83
CA LYS A 47 -5.45 -12.99 9.84
C LYS A 47 -4.39 -11.89 9.98
N HIS A 48 -3.96 -11.30 8.87
CA HIS A 48 -2.96 -10.24 8.85
C HIS A 48 -3.55 -8.93 9.36
N LEU A 49 -4.80 -8.62 8.99
CA LEU A 49 -5.50 -7.43 9.49
C LEU A 49 -5.64 -7.45 11.01
N GLY A 50 -6.01 -8.59 11.60
CA GLY A 50 -6.05 -8.75 13.07
C GLY A 50 -4.70 -8.48 13.74
N GLN A 51 -3.61 -8.93 13.11
CA GLN A 51 -2.25 -8.64 13.59
C GLN A 51 -1.91 -7.17 13.46
N MET A 52 -2.23 -6.53 12.33
CA MET A 52 -2.02 -5.10 12.10
C MET A 52 -2.78 -4.25 13.13
N LEU A 53 -4.02 -4.62 13.46
CA LEU A 53 -4.79 -3.97 14.54
C LEU A 53 -4.09 -4.15 15.89
N SER A 54 -3.57 -5.35 16.19
CA SER A 54 -2.82 -5.60 17.43
C SER A 54 -1.52 -4.79 17.54
N TYR A 55 -1.03 -4.26 16.41
CA TYR A 55 0.12 -3.36 16.35
C TYR A 55 -0.27 -1.88 16.41
N GLY A 56 -1.55 -1.55 16.64
CA GLY A 56 -2.01 -0.16 16.64
C GLY A 56 -1.91 0.50 15.26
N CYS A 57 -1.90 -0.29 14.19
CA CYS A 57 -1.95 0.23 12.82
C CYS A 57 -3.26 0.95 12.59
N THR A 58 -3.19 2.12 11.95
CA THR A 58 -4.36 2.96 11.64
C THR A 58 -4.56 3.16 10.14
N ARG A 59 -3.50 2.98 9.34
CA ARG A 59 -3.53 3.15 7.89
C ARG A 59 -2.77 2.04 7.18
N LEU A 60 -3.37 1.50 6.12
CA LEU A 60 -2.74 0.54 5.24
C LEU A 60 -2.47 1.19 3.90
N GLU A 61 -1.30 0.87 3.34
CA GLU A 61 -1.00 1.21 1.97
C GLU A 61 -0.77 -0.05 1.15
N ILE A 62 -1.51 -0.16 0.05
CA ILE A 62 -1.60 -1.39 -0.71
C ILE A 62 -1.06 -1.14 -2.11
N GLY A 63 -0.08 -1.94 -2.50
CA GLY A 63 0.55 -1.88 -3.81
C GLY A 63 -0.34 -2.41 -4.93
N VAL A 64 -1.24 -1.59 -5.48
CA VAL A 64 -2.13 -1.92 -6.61
C VAL A 64 -1.39 -1.87 -7.94
N GLN A 65 -0.67 -0.78 -8.17
CA GLN A 65 0.13 -0.44 -9.35
C GLN A 65 -0.67 -0.23 -10.63
N SER A 66 -1.50 -1.20 -11.02
CA SER A 66 -2.36 -1.15 -12.18
C SER A 66 -3.71 -1.82 -11.89
N VAL A 67 -4.77 -1.32 -12.53
CA VAL A 67 -6.11 -1.94 -12.50
C VAL A 67 -6.29 -3.04 -13.54
N TYR A 68 -5.28 -3.30 -14.37
CA TYR A 68 -5.35 -4.26 -15.46
C TYR A 68 -4.60 -5.57 -15.15
N GLU A 69 -5.25 -6.70 -15.36
CA GLU A 69 -4.69 -8.04 -15.08
C GLU A 69 -3.54 -8.42 -16.02
N ASP A 70 -3.57 -7.97 -17.28
CA ASP A 70 -2.47 -8.19 -18.23
C ASP A 70 -1.19 -7.47 -17.79
N VAL A 71 -1.30 -6.22 -17.33
CA VAL A 71 -0.17 -5.45 -16.81
C VAL A 71 0.41 -6.10 -15.55
N ALA A 72 -0.45 -6.56 -14.63
CA ALA A 72 -0.02 -7.27 -13.42
C ALA A 72 0.71 -8.59 -13.73
N ARG A 73 0.28 -9.30 -14.78
CA ARG A 73 0.93 -10.52 -15.25
C ARG A 73 2.27 -10.25 -15.93
N ASP A 74 2.32 -9.27 -16.83
CA ASP A 74 3.50 -8.96 -17.64
C ASP A 74 4.65 -8.42 -16.78
N THR A 75 4.32 -7.72 -15.69
CA THR A 75 5.28 -7.23 -14.68
C THR A 75 5.64 -8.27 -13.61
N ASN A 76 5.17 -9.51 -13.75
CA ASN A 76 5.36 -10.62 -12.81
C ASN A 76 5.05 -10.23 -11.35
N ARG A 77 3.92 -9.55 -11.14
CA ARG A 77 3.64 -8.88 -9.87
C ARG A 77 3.23 -9.83 -8.75
N GLY A 78 2.72 -11.00 -9.09
CA GLY A 78 2.39 -12.07 -8.16
C GLY A 78 1.11 -11.87 -7.35
N HIS A 79 0.19 -11.01 -7.80
CA HIS A 79 -1.19 -10.90 -7.29
C HIS A 79 -2.15 -10.51 -8.43
N THR A 80 -3.45 -10.74 -8.23
CA THR A 80 -4.51 -10.37 -9.18
C THR A 80 -5.19 -9.07 -8.77
N VAL A 81 -5.84 -8.41 -9.73
CA VAL A 81 -6.67 -7.21 -9.49
C VAL A 81 -7.84 -7.56 -8.57
N ARG A 82 -8.41 -8.76 -8.71
CA ARG A 82 -9.44 -9.24 -7.78
C ARG A 82 -8.95 -9.30 -6.33
N ALA A 83 -7.72 -9.75 -6.09
CA ALA A 83 -7.14 -9.79 -4.74
C ALA A 83 -6.97 -8.37 -4.17
N VAL A 84 -6.71 -7.37 -5.02
CA VAL A 84 -6.71 -5.96 -4.61
C VAL A 84 -8.08 -5.55 -4.08
N CYS A 85 -9.14 -5.74 -4.86
CA CYS A 85 -10.50 -5.36 -4.46
C CYS A 85 -10.94 -6.06 -3.15
N GLU A 86 -10.65 -7.35 -3.03
CA GLU A 86 -10.93 -8.12 -1.80
C GLU A 86 -10.14 -7.55 -0.61
N SER A 87 -8.87 -7.21 -0.80
CA SER A 87 -8.04 -6.61 0.26
C SER A 87 -8.54 -5.24 0.71
N PHE A 88 -9.04 -4.43 -0.22
CA PHE A 88 -9.57 -3.11 0.06
C PHE A 88 -10.86 -3.20 0.87
N GLN A 89 -11.77 -4.08 0.45
CA GLN A 89 -13.00 -4.34 1.19
C GLN A 89 -12.69 -4.78 2.63
N LEU A 90 -11.85 -5.80 2.80
CA LEU A 90 -11.52 -6.32 4.13
C LEU A 90 -10.83 -5.27 5.01
N ALA A 91 -9.93 -4.45 4.44
CA ALA A 91 -9.26 -3.38 5.18
C ALA A 91 -10.23 -2.28 5.61
N LYS A 92 -11.15 -1.86 4.74
CA LYS A 92 -12.16 -0.85 5.07
C LYS A 92 -13.17 -1.36 6.08
N ASP A 93 -13.64 -2.60 5.94
CA ASP A 93 -14.53 -3.25 6.91
C ASP A 93 -13.88 -3.39 8.30
N ALA A 94 -12.55 -3.55 8.35
CA ALA A 94 -11.78 -3.56 9.59
C ALA A 94 -11.49 -2.15 10.15
N GLY A 95 -11.91 -1.08 9.48
CA GLY A 95 -11.78 0.31 9.93
C GLY A 95 -10.45 1.00 9.62
N PHE A 96 -9.63 0.44 8.73
CA PHE A 96 -8.38 1.08 8.30
C PHE A 96 -8.65 2.20 7.29
N LYS A 97 -7.83 3.27 7.35
CA LYS A 97 -7.65 4.15 6.18
C LYS A 97 -6.85 3.39 5.12
N VAL A 98 -7.32 3.34 3.88
CA VAL A 98 -6.68 2.61 2.78
C VAL A 98 -6.09 3.59 1.77
N VAL A 99 -4.80 3.46 1.49
CA VAL A 99 -4.10 4.23 0.46
C VAL A 99 -3.62 3.29 -0.64
N ALA A 100 -3.92 3.60 -1.90
CA ALA A 100 -3.43 2.82 -3.03
C ALA A 100 -2.09 3.36 -3.52
N HIS A 101 -1.17 2.48 -3.89
CA HIS A 101 -0.02 2.86 -4.71
C HIS A 101 -0.35 2.56 -6.17
N MET A 102 -0.28 3.56 -7.04
CA MET A 102 -0.50 3.43 -8.48
C MET A 102 0.73 3.88 -9.26
N MET A 103 0.99 3.22 -10.39
CA MET A 103 2.18 3.44 -11.19
C MET A 103 1.83 3.67 -12.65
N PRO A 104 1.81 4.93 -13.11
CA PRO A 104 1.73 5.22 -14.53
C PRO A 104 3.05 4.87 -15.24
N ASP A 105 3.01 4.83 -16.57
CA ASP A 105 4.16 4.53 -17.44
C ASP A 105 4.74 3.12 -17.24
N LEU A 106 3.88 2.17 -16.86
CA LEU A 106 4.26 0.76 -16.79
C LEU A 106 4.49 0.17 -18.20
N PRO A 107 5.29 -0.89 -18.34
CA PRO A 107 5.51 -1.50 -19.65
C PRO A 107 4.17 -1.92 -20.27
N ASN A 108 4.01 -1.67 -21.56
CA ASN A 108 2.79 -1.95 -22.33
C ASN A 108 1.54 -1.14 -21.94
N VAL A 109 1.72 -0.03 -21.22
CA VAL A 109 0.64 0.92 -20.89
C VAL A 109 0.97 2.29 -21.47
N GLY A 110 0.15 2.75 -22.43
CA GLY A 110 0.25 4.10 -22.99
C GLY A 110 -0.52 5.13 -22.17
N LEU A 111 -0.29 6.41 -22.45
CA LEU A 111 -0.91 7.54 -21.73
C LEU A 111 -2.45 7.46 -21.65
N GLU A 112 -3.12 7.16 -22.77
CA GLU A 112 -4.58 7.06 -22.81
C GLU A 112 -5.09 5.96 -21.87
N ARG A 113 -4.40 4.81 -21.87
CA ARG A 113 -4.74 3.65 -21.05
C ARG A 113 -4.48 3.90 -19.56
N ASP A 114 -3.45 4.67 -19.22
CA ASP A 114 -3.20 5.14 -17.85
C ASP A 114 -4.35 6.05 -17.37
N ILE A 115 -4.80 7.00 -18.20
CA ILE A 115 -5.91 7.90 -17.88
C ILE A 115 -7.20 7.08 -17.64
N GLU A 116 -7.54 6.17 -18.54
CA GLU A 116 -8.68 5.26 -18.37
C GLU A 116 -8.56 4.41 -17.11
N GLY A 117 -7.35 3.96 -16.78
CA GLY A 117 -7.07 3.19 -15.57
C GLY A 117 -7.33 3.99 -14.29
N PHE A 118 -7.03 5.28 -14.29
CA PHE A 118 -7.37 6.17 -13.17
C PHE A 118 -8.87 6.44 -13.07
N VAL A 119 -9.56 6.63 -14.21
CA VAL A 119 -11.03 6.79 -14.23
C VAL A 119 -11.68 5.55 -13.61
N GLU A 120 -11.31 4.36 -14.08
CA GLU A 120 -11.79 3.08 -13.54
C GLU A 120 -11.50 2.97 -12.03
N PHE A 121 -10.29 3.32 -11.59
CA PHE A 121 -9.91 3.28 -10.17
C PHE A 121 -10.81 4.13 -9.25
N PHE A 122 -11.31 5.27 -9.73
CA PHE A 122 -12.18 6.15 -8.94
C PHE A 122 -13.67 5.81 -9.10
N GLU A 123 -14.10 5.41 -10.29
CA GLU A 123 -15.51 5.10 -10.56
C GLU A 123 -15.91 3.74 -9.99
N ASN A 124 -15.06 2.73 -10.15
CA ASN A 124 -15.33 1.37 -9.71
C ASN A 124 -15.34 1.28 -8.18
N PRO A 125 -16.46 0.84 -7.57
CA PRO A 125 -16.60 0.76 -6.12
C PRO A 125 -15.64 -0.23 -5.45
N GLY A 126 -15.03 -1.15 -6.21
CA GLY A 126 -14.04 -2.10 -5.70
C GLY A 126 -12.71 -1.46 -5.29
N PHE A 127 -12.37 -0.27 -5.80
CA PHE A 127 -11.13 0.42 -5.48
C PHE A 127 -11.37 1.61 -4.55
N ARG A 128 -11.89 2.76 -5.01
CA ARG A 128 -12.26 3.94 -4.18
C ARG A 128 -11.43 4.11 -2.89
N ALA A 129 -10.10 4.14 -3.02
CA ALA A 129 -9.21 4.28 -1.86
C ALA A 129 -9.39 5.66 -1.21
N ASP A 130 -8.98 5.78 0.05
CA ASP A 130 -9.07 7.05 0.80
C ASP A 130 -7.87 7.98 0.51
N GLY A 131 -6.92 7.51 -0.28
CA GLY A 131 -5.76 8.27 -0.73
C GLY A 131 -5.00 7.51 -1.82
N LEU A 132 -4.18 8.25 -2.56
CA LEU A 132 -3.43 7.74 -3.70
C LEU A 132 -1.98 8.20 -3.62
N LYS A 133 -1.04 7.25 -3.76
CA LYS A 133 0.37 7.54 -4.00
C LYS A 133 0.70 7.21 -5.46
N LEU A 134 1.12 8.23 -6.20
CA LEU A 134 1.49 8.12 -7.60
C LEU A 134 3.01 7.97 -7.71
N TYR A 135 3.44 6.89 -8.38
CA TYR A 135 4.83 6.59 -8.62
C TYR A 135 5.07 6.40 -10.12
N PRO A 136 5.44 7.46 -10.85
CA PRO A 136 5.89 7.31 -12.22
C PRO A 136 7.03 6.31 -12.32
N THR A 137 6.98 5.48 -13.34
CA THR A 137 7.91 4.39 -13.51
C THR A 137 9.34 4.88 -13.79
N LEU A 138 10.33 4.37 -13.04
CA LEU A 138 11.76 4.71 -13.21
C LEU A 138 12.61 3.49 -13.58
N VAL A 139 13.63 3.73 -14.41
CA VAL A 139 14.61 2.71 -14.84
C VAL A 139 15.90 2.84 -14.04
N ILE A 140 16.23 1.83 -13.23
CA ILE A 140 17.45 1.79 -12.41
C ILE A 140 18.28 0.55 -12.71
N ARG A 141 19.60 0.71 -12.73
CA ARG A 141 20.55 -0.38 -12.96
C ARG A 141 20.61 -1.33 -11.75
N GLY A 142 20.47 -2.64 -11.99
CA GLY A 142 20.77 -3.69 -11.00
C GLY A 142 19.57 -4.33 -10.28
N THR A 143 18.34 -3.90 -10.55
CA THR A 143 17.15 -4.71 -10.26
C THR A 143 17.05 -5.85 -11.30
N GLY A 144 16.19 -6.88 -11.10
CA GLY A 144 16.03 -8.11 -11.93
C GLY A 144 15.52 -7.88 -13.37
N ILE A 145 15.94 -6.76 -13.91
CA ILE A 145 15.23 -5.73 -14.65
C ILE A 145 16.31 -4.92 -15.41
N SER A 146 17.55 -5.43 -15.53
CA SER A 146 18.52 -4.87 -16.48
C SER A 146 18.01 -4.90 -17.94
N SER A 147 16.78 -5.39 -18.17
CA SER A 147 15.94 -5.15 -19.33
C SER A 147 14.54 -4.51 -19.09
N ASN A 148 13.97 -4.33 -17.87
CA ASN A 148 12.63 -3.68 -17.66
C ASN A 148 12.24 -3.29 -16.20
N ILE A 149 12.38 -2.00 -15.81
CA ILE A 149 11.63 -1.19 -14.80
C ILE A 149 11.56 -1.51 -13.27
N PHE A 150 12.04 -0.61 -12.37
CA PHE A 150 11.40 -0.17 -11.08
C PHE A 150 12.33 0.72 -10.19
N VAL A 151 11.91 1.92 -9.76
CA VAL A 151 12.18 2.58 -8.44
C VAL A 151 11.15 3.69 -8.16
N ILE A 152 10.88 3.89 -6.86
CA ILE A 152 9.83 4.70 -6.22
C ILE A 152 10.29 6.16 -6.01
N LEU A 153 9.65 7.15 -6.67
CA LEU A 153 9.76 8.58 -6.32
C LEU A 153 8.39 9.09 -5.83
N TYR A 154 8.35 9.58 -4.58
CA TYR A 154 7.11 9.93 -3.90
C TYR A 154 6.49 11.24 -4.40
N LEU A 155 5.30 11.18 -5.02
CA LEU A 155 4.33 12.28 -4.98
C LEU A 155 3.11 11.80 -4.18
N ILE A 156 2.97 12.30 -2.94
CA ILE A 156 1.83 12.01 -2.09
C ILE A 156 0.76 13.06 -2.37
N MET A 157 -0.37 12.66 -2.95
CA MET A 157 -1.58 13.47 -2.91
C MET A 157 -2.34 13.06 -1.64
N LEU A 158 -2.28 13.90 -0.60
CA LEU A 158 -2.99 13.71 0.69
C LEU A 158 -4.44 14.17 0.61
#